data_AF-A0A3D2GIE1-F1
#
_entry.id   AF-A0A3D2GIE1-F1
#
_cell.length_a   1.000
_cell.length_b   1.000
_cell.length_c   1.000
_cell.angle_alpha   90.00
_cell.angle_beta   90.00
_cell.angle_gamma   90.00
#
_symmetry.space_group_name_H-M   'P 1'
#
loop_
_entity.id
_entity.type
_entity.pdbx_description
1 polymer ?
#
loop_
_entity_poly.entity_id
_entity_poly.type
_entity_poly.pdbx_seq_one_letter_code
_entity_poly.pdbx_strand_id
1 'polypeptide(L)' 'MDRFIDKFITYLEVEKNYSRHTTLNYSVDLREFAEFAGATAPEKIDYLFLRRFLAHLRTKEYLPRTLTRKLSTLRS' A
#
# COMPACT_ATOMS: atom_id res chain seq x y z
N MET A 1 5.32 -6.45 -8.25
CA MET A 1 5.40 -6.07 -6.82
C MET A 1 4.93 -7.19 -5.89
N ASP A 2 4.06 -8.09 -6.34
CA ASP A 2 3.43 -9.13 -5.49
C ASP A 2 4.39 -9.90 -4.60
N ARG A 3 5.54 -10.36 -5.13
CA ARG A 3 6.54 -11.05 -4.31
C ARG A 3 7.03 -10.21 -3.10
N PHE A 4 7.18 -8.90 -3.25
CA PHE A 4 7.57 -8.02 -2.14
C PHE A 4 6.41 -7.82 -1.16
N ILE A 5 5.18 -7.69 -1.68
CA ILE A 5 3.98 -7.57 -0.87
C ILE A 5 3.80 -8.82 -0.01
N ASP A 6 3.84 -10.01 -0.60
CA ASP A 6 3.63 -11.26 0.13
C ASP A 6 4.69 -11.45 1.21
N LYS A 7 5.97 -11.17 0.90
CA LYS A 7 7.05 -11.17 1.92
C LYS A 7 6.77 -10.20 3.07
N PHE A 8 6.30 -8.98 2.76
CA PHE A 8 5.99 -7.98 3.77
C PHE A 8 4.77 -8.38 4.61
N ILE A 9 3.74 -8.98 4.00
CA ILE A 9 2.57 -9.50 4.71
C ILE A 9 2.97 -10.64 5.65
N THR A 10 3.80 -11.58 5.20
CA THR A 10 4.34 -12.64 6.06
C THR A 10 5.15 -12.06 7.21
N TYR A 11 5.97 -11.03 6.97
CA TYR A 11 6.68 -10.32 8.03
C TYR A 11 5.73 -9.72 9.06
N LEU A 12 4.67 -9.02 8.63
CA LEU A 12 3.69 -8.46 9.55
C LEU A 12 2.95 -9.54 10.36
N GLU A 13 2.61 -10.66 9.72
CA GLU A 13 1.91 -11.77 10.37
C GLU A 13 2.81 -12.52 11.37
N VAL A 14 4.00 -12.94 10.95
CA VAL A 14 4.85 -13.84 11.74
C VAL A 14 5.73 -13.06 12.72
N GLU A 15 6.39 -12.01 12.26
CA GLU A 15 7.39 -11.29 13.06
C GLU A 15 6.75 -10.18 13.92
N LYS A 16 5.69 -9.54 13.41
CA LYS A 16 4.96 -8.48 14.15
C LYS A 16 3.70 -8.97 14.83
N ASN A 17 3.28 -10.22 14.60
CA ASN A 17 2.05 -10.81 15.14
C ASN A 17 0.81 -9.93 14.91
N TYR A 18 0.73 -9.30 13.74
CA TYR A 18 -0.43 -8.49 13.37
C TYR A 18 -1.63 -9.40 13.10
N SER A 19 -2.82 -8.96 13.53
CA SER A 19 -4.05 -9.72 13.31
C SER A 19 -4.31 -9.98 11.82
N ARG A 20 -5.02 -11.06 11.52
CA ARG A 20 -5.45 -11.40 10.15
C ARG A 20 -6.20 -10.26 9.46
N HIS A 21 -7.05 -9.53 10.19
CA HIS A 21 -7.76 -8.38 9.63
C HIS A 21 -6.81 -7.23 9.29
N THR A 22 -5.79 -7.01 10.11
CA THR A 22 -4.75 -6.00 9.84
C THR A 22 -3.95 -6.39 8.60
N THR A 23 -3.42 -7.61 8.54
CA THR A 23 -2.61 -8.06 7.39
C THR A 23 -3.40 -8.07 6.09
N LEU A 24 -4.68 -8.47 6.12
CA LEU A 24 -5.58 -8.37 4.98
C LEU A 24 -5.76 -6.93 4.48
N ASN A 25 -5.96 -5.97 5.40
CA ASN A 25 -6.09 -4.56 5.04
C ASN A 25 -4.81 -3.98 4.42
N TYR A 26 -3.64 -4.34 4.95
CA TYR A 26 -2.35 -4.00 4.35
C TYR A 26 -2.23 -4.60 2.95
N SER A 27 -2.61 -5.87 2.79
CA SER A 27 -2.52 -6.59 1.53
C SER A 27 -3.38 -5.94 0.44
N VAL A 28 -4.61 -5.54 0.77
CA VAL A 28 -5.52 -4.84 -0.15
C VAL A 28 -4.93 -3.49 -0.58
N ASP A 29 -4.45 -2.68 0.38
CA ASP A 29 -3.92 -1.35 0.08
C ASP A 29 -2.62 -1.40 -0.73
N LEU A 30 -1.72 -2.33 -0.41
CA LEU A 30 -0.47 -2.51 -1.13
C LEU A 30 -0.71 -3.00 -2.57
N ARG A 31 -1.71 -3.86 -2.78
CA ARG A 31 -2.07 -4.31 -4.13
C ARG A 31 -2.72 -3.21 -4.96
N GLU A 32 -3.58 -2.37 -4.39
CA GLU A 32 -4.11 -1.19 -5.10
C GLU A 32 -2.97 -0.22 -5.50
N PHE A 33 -1.99 -0.02 -4.61
CA PHE A 33 -0.81 0.77 -4.95
C PHE A 33 0.03 0.12 -6.05
N ALA A 34 0.24 -1.20 -5.99
CA ALA A 34 0.97 -1.93 -7.02
C ALA A 34 0.26 -1.88 -8.38
N GLU A 35 -1.07 -1.95 -8.39
CA GLU A 35 -1.88 -1.77 -9.58
C GLU A 35 -1.68 -0.38 -10.18
N PHE A 36 -1.73 0.67 -9.36
CA PHE A 36 -1.42 2.04 -9.79
C PHE A 36 0.03 2.18 -10.29
N ALA A 37 0.97 1.46 -9.67
CA ALA A 37 2.38 1.48 -10.06
C ALA A 37 2.64 0.81 -11.42
N GLY A 38 1.82 -0.16 -11.79
CA GLY A 38 1.93 -0.92 -13.03
C GLY A 38 3.32 -1.55 -13.17
N ALA A 39 4.00 -1.26 -14.28
CA ALA A 39 5.35 -1.77 -14.57
C ALA A 39 6.48 -1.00 -13.87
N THR A 40 6.16 0.03 -13.08
CA THR A 40 7.17 0.83 -12.38
C THR A 40 7.87 -0.02 -11.33
N ALA A 41 9.19 -0.15 -11.45
CA ALA A 41 9.99 -0.87 -10.46
C ALA A 41 9.94 -0.15 -9.10
N PRO A 42 9.90 -0.85 -7.95
CA PRO A 42 9.87 -0.24 -6.63
C PRO A 42 10.96 0.81 -6.38
N GLU A 43 12.14 0.60 -6.95
CA GLU A 43 13.31 1.48 -6.83
C GLU A 43 13.14 2.80 -7.60
N LYS A 44 12.15 2.89 -8.49
CA LYS A 44 11.79 4.10 -9.24
C LYS A 44 10.63 4.87 -8.62
N ILE A 45 10.09 4.39 -7.49
CA ILE A 45 9.04 5.09 -6.76
C ILE A 45 9.67 6.20 -5.94
N ASP A 46 9.60 7.42 -6.46
CA ASP A 46 10.06 8.62 -5.80
C ASP A 46 8.90 9.40 -5.16
N TYR A 47 9.24 10.53 -4.52
CA TYR A 47 8.26 11.40 -3.89
C TYR A 47 7.23 11.96 -4.88
N LEU A 48 7.62 12.21 -6.14
CA LEU A 48 6.71 12.69 -7.17
C LEU A 48 5.71 11.61 -7.57
N PHE A 49 6.15 10.34 -7.65
CA PHE A 49 5.30 9.18 -7.86
C PHE A 49 4.24 9.05 -6.76
N LEU A 50 4.66 9.15 -5.50
CA LEU A 50 3.73 9.11 -4.36
C LEU A 50 2.73 10.27 -4.38
N ARG A 51 3.13 11.48 -4.79
CA ARG A 51 2.19 12.60 -4.99
C ARG A 51 1.16 12.31 -6.09
N ARG A 52 1.57 11.70 -7.20
CA ARG A 52 0.63 11.27 -8.26
C ARG A 52 -0.35 10.22 -7.74
N PHE A 53 0.11 9.26 -6.95
CA PHE A 53 -0.78 8.28 -6.32
C PHE A 53 -1.77 8.93 -5.37
N LEU A 54 -1.34 9.89 -4.54
CA LEU A 54 -2.25 10.63 -3.67
C LEU A 54 -3.31 11.41 -4.47
N ALA A 55 -2.92 12.04 -5.58
CA ALA A 55 -3.86 12.72 -6.47
C ALA A 55 -4.87 11.71 -7.06
N HIS A 56 -4.42 10.54 -7.49
CA HIS A 56 -5.30 9.45 -7.95
C HIS A 56 -6.29 8.99 -6.87
N LEU A 57 -5.83 8.78 -5.64
CA LEU A 57 -6.71 8.39 -4.54
C LEU A 57 -7.79 9.45 -4.25
N ARG A 58 -7.48 10.72 -4.46
CA ARG A 58 -8.46 11.82 -4.30
C ARG A 58 -9.56 11.78 -5.36
N THR A 59 -9.32 11.22 -6.55
CA THR A 59 -10.37 11.07 -7.59
C THR A 59 -11.33 9.91 -7.29
N LYS A 60 -11.04 9.06 -6.30
CA LYS A 60 -11.85 7.89 -5.92
C LYS A 60 -12.92 8.19 -4.86
N GLU A 61 -13.08 9.46 -4.47
CA GLU A 61 -14.06 9.91 -3.46
C GLU A 61 -14.02 9.14 -2.13
N TYR A 62 -12.85 8.61 -1.76
CA TYR A 62 -12.67 7.90 -0.51
C TYR A 62 -12.89 8.83 0.70
N LEU A 63 -13.49 8.27 1.75
CA LEU A 63 -13.56 8.93 3.06
C LEU A 63 -12.14 9.28 3.56
N PRO A 64 -11.96 10.40 4.29
CA PRO A 64 -10.65 10.81 4.79
C PRO A 64 -9.90 9.72 5.56
N ARG A 65 -10.61 8.95 6.39
CA ARG A 65 -10.04 7.82 7.14
C ARG A 65 -9.43 6.75 6.25
N THR A 66 -10.07 6.47 5.10
CA THR A 66 -9.58 5.49 4.12
C THR A 66 -8.29 5.98 3.47
N LEU A 67 -8.22 7.26 3.11
CA LEU A 67 -7.02 7.87 2.56
C LEU A 67 -5.86 7.82 3.57
N THR A 68 -6.10 8.20 4.82
CA THR A 68 -5.09 8.15 5.88
C THR A 68 -4.59 6.71 6.08
N ARG A 69 -5.48 5.72 6.11
CA ARG A 69 -5.10 4.31 6.24
C ARG A 69 -4.19 3.85 5.09
N LYS A 70 -4.56 4.14 3.84
CA LYS A 70 -3.75 3.79 2.66
C LYS A 70 -2.36 4.42 2.70
N LEU A 71 -2.26 5.68 3.12
CA LEU A 71 -0.97 6.37 3.29
C LEU A 71 -0.14 5.78 4.43
N SER A 72 -0.77 5.41 5.55
CA SER A 72 -0.07 4.74 6.66
C SER A 72 0.48 3.38 6.23
N THR A 73 -0.24 2.64 5.40
CA THR A 73 0.24 1.37 4.84
C THR A 73 1.50 1.55 4.00
N LEU A 74 1.60 2.58 3.17
CA LEU A 74 2.81 2.86 2.37
C LEU A 74 4.01 3.35 3.18
N ARG A 75 3.80 3.79 4.42
CA ARG A 75 4.85 4.33 5.29
C ARG A 75 5.55 3.27 6.15
N SER A 76 4.89 2.13 6.37
CA SER A 76 5.35 1.06 7.28
C SER A 76 6.48 0.24 6.68
#